data_AF-A0A914M3C7-F1
#
_entry.id   AF-A0A914M3C7-F1
#
_cell.length_a   1.000
_cell.length_b   1.000
_cell.length_c   1.000
_cell.angle_alpha   90.00
_cell.angle_beta   90.00
_cell.angle_gamma   90.00
#
_symmetry.space_group_name_H-M   'P 1'
#
loop_
_entity.id
_entity.type
_entity.pdbx_description
1 polymer ?
#
loop_
_entity_poly.entity_id
_entity_poly.type
_entity_poly.pdbx_seq_one_letter_code
_entity_poly.pdbx_strand_id
1 'polypeptide(L)'
;MFGYLSGSILFVMAAKICLIYPFGELNSLLQKFFQIYSAWAWPLPLIIEDITTNTDPDIKNFNDFWDFNKLKLNEESSKSGDKMPILTSLFPEQNTAHNVNGFTLKIIFREIKEGCIYYCKN
;
A
#
# COMPACT_ATOMS: atom_id res chain seq x y z
N MET A 1 -12.94 -16.02 -7.46
CA MET A 1 -12.75 -14.62 -7.05
C MET A 1 -12.03 -13.89 -8.19
N PHE A 2 -12.49 -12.72 -8.63
CA PHE A 2 -12.12 -12.11 -9.93
C PHE A 2 -10.75 -11.39 -9.97
N GLY A 3 -9.96 -11.40 -8.89
CA GLY A 3 -8.62 -10.80 -8.88
C GLY A 3 -8.59 -9.27 -8.91
N TYR A 4 -9.66 -8.62 -8.44
CA TYR A 4 -9.76 -7.17 -8.25
C TYR A 4 -9.72 -6.79 -6.77
N LEU A 5 -9.67 -5.49 -6.48
CA LEU A 5 -9.69 -4.96 -5.12
C LEU A 5 -11.02 -5.29 -4.42
N SER A 6 -10.96 -6.10 -3.37
CA SER A 6 -12.07 -6.33 -2.43
C SER A 6 -12.05 -5.29 -1.31
N GLY A 7 -13.12 -5.24 -0.51
CA GLY A 7 -13.19 -4.37 0.67
C GLY A 7 -12.04 -4.59 1.66
N SER A 8 -11.61 -5.84 1.86
CA SER A 8 -10.45 -6.16 2.69
C SER A 8 -9.14 -5.58 2.17
N ILE A 9 -8.91 -5.64 0.85
CA ILE A 9 -7.71 -5.08 0.22
C ILE A 9 -7.72 -3.55 0.36
N LEU A 10 -8.86 -2.92 0.04
CA LEU A 10 -9.03 -1.46 0.17
C LEU A 10 -8.86 -0.99 1.60
N PHE A 11 -9.33 -1.76 2.59
CA PHE A 11 -9.15 -1.47 4.00
C PHE A 11 -7.67 -1.40 4.39
N VAL A 12 -6.87 -2.40 3.99
CA VAL A 12 -5.42 -2.43 4.27
C VAL A 12 -4.70 -1.25 3.60
N MET A 13 -5.03 -0.97 2.34
CA MET A 13 -4.48 0.18 1.62
C MET A 13 -4.85 1.51 2.30
N ALA A 14 -6.12 1.71 2.65
CA ALA A 14 -6.57 2.92 3.32
C ALA A 14 -5.93 3.07 4.72
N ALA A 15 -5.85 1.99 5.49
CA ALA A 15 -5.21 1.97 6.80
C ALA A 15 -3.74 2.40 6.72
N LYS A 16 -2.99 1.92 5.73
CA LYS A 16 -1.60 2.34 5.53
C LYS A 16 -1.48 3.85 5.29
N ILE A 17 -2.40 4.45 4.53
CA ILE A 17 -2.44 5.89 4.31
C ILE A 17 -2.74 6.64 5.62
N CYS A 18 -3.71 6.18 6.40
CA CYS A 18 -4.01 6.76 7.71
C CYS A 18 -2.82 6.66 8.69
N LEU A 19 -2.05 5.56 8.64
CA LEU A 19 -0.86 5.40 9.48
C LEU A 19 0.26 6.37 9.09
N ILE A 20 0.42 6.65 7.78
CA ILE A 20 1.42 7.62 7.29
C ILE A 20 0.97 9.07 7.57
N TYR A 21 -0.34 9.34 7.55
CA TYR A 21 -0.93 10.66 7.73
C TYR A 21 -1.96 10.68 8.87
N PRO A 22 -1.54 10.52 10.14
CA PRO A 22 -2.45 10.32 11.28
C PRO A 22 -3.38 11.52 11.56
N PHE A 23 -2.99 12.73 11.14
CA PHE A 23 -3.78 13.95 11.31
C PHE A 23 -4.37 14.48 9.99
N GLY A 24 -4.40 13.65 8.94
CA GLY A 24 -4.93 14.05 7.64
C GLY A 24 -6.45 14.19 7.63
N GLU A 25 -6.95 15.27 7.05
CA GLU A 25 -8.38 15.39 6.73
C GLU A 25 -8.77 14.43 5.60
N LEU A 26 -10.05 14.05 5.51
CA LEU A 26 -10.54 13.06 4.55
C LEU A 26 -10.12 13.36 3.10
N ASN A 27 -10.24 14.62 2.66
CA ASN A 27 -9.85 15.03 1.31
C ASN A 27 -8.35 14.84 1.07
N SER A 28 -7.53 15.19 2.06
CA SER A 28 -6.08 15.00 2.00
C SER A 28 -5.71 13.52 1.98
N LEU A 29 -6.34 12.69 2.82
CA LEU A 29 -6.11 11.24 2.83
C LEU A 29 -6.48 10.59 1.51
N LEU A 30 -7.60 11.00 0.89
CA LEU A 30 -8.02 10.50 -0.41
C LEU A 30 -7.02 10.90 -1.51
N GLN A 31 -6.55 12.14 -1.50
CA GLN A 31 -5.50 12.60 -2.41
C GLN A 31 -4.22 11.77 -2.23
N LYS A 32 -3.78 11.55 -0.99
CA LYS A 32 -2.60 10.74 -0.67
C LYS A 32 -2.75 9.29 -1.09
N PHE A 33 -3.94 8.70 -0.92
CA PHE A 33 -4.23 7.35 -1.39
C PHE A 33 -3.94 7.20 -2.88
N PHE A 34 -4.52 8.06 -3.72
CA PHE A 34 -4.30 7.98 -5.17
C PHE A 34 -2.87 8.38 -5.57
N GLN A 35 -2.30 9.40 -4.94
CA GLN A 35 -0.92 9.84 -5.21
C GLN A 35 0.08 8.72 -4.94
N ILE A 36 -0.02 8.04 -3.80
CA ILE A 36 0.92 6.97 -3.41
C ILE A 36 0.71 5.73 -4.27
N TYR A 37 -0.53 5.24 -4.40
CA TYR A 37 -0.75 3.98 -5.10
C TYR A 37 -0.65 4.06 -6.63
N SER A 38 -0.78 5.26 -7.21
CA SER A 38 -0.53 5.47 -8.65
C SER A 38 0.96 5.43 -9.02
N ALA A 39 1.84 5.67 -8.05
CA ALA A 39 3.29 5.64 -8.20
C ALA A 39 3.94 4.41 -7.53
N TRP A 40 3.15 3.55 -6.87
CA TRP A 40 3.66 2.39 -6.14
C TRP A 40 4.38 1.40 -7.08
N ALA A 41 5.60 1.03 -6.70
CA ALA A 41 6.46 0.14 -7.48
C ALA A 41 6.09 -1.34 -7.26
N TRP A 42 4.90 -1.75 -7.71
CA TRP A 42 4.50 -3.16 -7.66
C TRP A 42 5.54 -4.06 -8.37
N PRO A 43 5.94 -5.21 -7.81
CA PRO A 43 5.30 -5.93 -6.70
C PRO A 43 5.91 -5.67 -5.32
N LEU A 44 6.43 -4.46 -5.02
CA LEU A 44 6.88 -4.18 -3.66
C LEU A 44 5.73 -4.36 -2.65
N PRO A 45 5.93 -5.08 -1.52
CA PRO A 45 4.87 -5.36 -0.56
C PRO A 45 4.40 -4.12 0.17
N LEU A 46 3.08 -4.01 0.28
CA LEU A 46 2.42 -3.10 1.21
C LEU A 46 2.25 -3.83 2.55
N ILE A 47 2.95 -3.36 3.57
CA ILE A 47 2.97 -3.93 4.92
C ILE A 47 2.36 -2.94 5.90
N ILE A 48 1.43 -3.40 6.74
CA ILE A 48 1.02 -2.69 7.95
C ILE A 48 1.94 -3.14 9.09
N GLU A 49 2.86 -2.28 9.49
CA GLU A 49 3.70 -2.50 10.66
C GLU A 49 2.98 -2.02 11.92
N ASP A 50 3.13 -2.74 13.03
CA ASP A 50 2.64 -2.29 14.31
C ASP A 50 3.39 -1.03 14.73
N ILE A 51 2.62 0.01 15.11
CA ILE A 51 3.09 1.35 15.51
C ILE A 51 4.11 1.26 16.68
N THR A 52 4.10 0.15 17.43
CA THR A 52 5.00 -0.11 18.56
C THR A 52 6.44 -0.39 18.16
N THR A 53 6.72 -0.76 16.90
CA THR A 53 8.06 -1.10 16.42
C THR A 53 8.86 0.09 15.91
N ASN A 54 8.18 1.16 15.47
CA ASN A 54 8.82 2.41 15.02
C ASN A 54 8.54 3.54 16.01
N THR A 55 9.12 3.43 17.20
CA THR A 55 9.32 4.58 18.11
C THR A 55 10.64 5.29 17.77
N ASP A 56 10.91 5.54 16.49
CA ASP A 56 12.05 6.34 16.08
C ASP A 56 11.58 7.79 15.83
N PRO A 57 11.82 8.73 16.75
CA PRO A 57 11.35 10.11 16.66
C PRO A 57 11.99 10.91 15.50
N ASP A 58 12.92 10.30 14.75
CA ASP A 58 13.68 10.93 13.68
C ASP A 58 13.17 10.64 12.25
N ILE A 59 12.03 9.96 12.08
CA ILE A 59 11.36 9.86 10.76
C ILE A 59 10.73 11.21 10.42
N LYS A 60 11.57 12.14 9.96
CA LYS A 60 11.21 13.53 9.64
C LYS A 60 10.70 13.69 8.21
N ASN A 61 10.96 12.73 7.31
CA ASN A 61 10.60 12.83 5.89
C ASN A 61 9.99 11.54 5.32
N PHE A 62 9.04 11.70 4.39
CA PHE A 62 8.36 10.64 3.65
C PHE A 62 9.31 9.66 2.94
N ASN A 63 10.49 10.13 2.50
CA ASN A 63 11.50 9.30 1.84
C ASN A 63 12.20 8.31 2.80
N ASP A 64 12.32 8.67 4.08
CA ASP A 64 13.04 7.85 5.07
C ASP A 64 12.18 6.67 5.55
N PHE A 65 10.85 6.86 5.58
CA PHE A 65 9.87 5.80 5.82
C PHE A 65 9.86 4.75 4.70
N TRP A 66 10.23 5.17 3.49
CA TRP A 66 10.23 4.36 2.28
C TRP A 66 11.62 3.90 1.87
N ASP A 67 12.59 3.87 2.79
CA ASP A 67 13.92 3.31 2.48
C ASP A 67 13.78 1.84 2.07
N PHE A 68 13.74 1.65 0.75
CA PHE A 68 13.54 0.37 0.07
C PHE A 68 14.54 -0.70 0.51
N ASN A 69 15.68 -0.29 1.07
CA ASN A 69 16.69 -1.22 1.59
C ASN A 69 16.28 -1.84 2.94
N LYS A 70 15.46 -1.16 3.76
CA LYS A 70 14.92 -1.71 5.01
C LYS A 70 13.73 -2.64 4.75
N LEU A 71 12.91 -2.33 3.74
CA LEU A 71 11.75 -3.15 3.33
C LEU A 71 12.13 -4.53 2.77
N LYS A 72 13.36 -4.69 2.26
CA LYS A 72 13.91 -5.97 1.79
C LYS A 72 13.99 -7.05 2.88
N LEU A 73 13.97 -6.68 4.16
CA LEU A 73 14.08 -7.64 5.26
C LEU A 73 12.75 -8.37 5.55
N ASN A 74 11.62 -7.88 5.04
CA ASN A 74 10.28 -8.48 5.24
C ASN A 74 9.79 -9.24 3.98
N GLU A 75 10.70 -9.70 3.11
CA GLU A 75 10.36 -10.38 1.85
C GLU A 75 9.81 -11.82 2.04
N GLU A 76 9.97 -12.43 3.22
CA GLU A 76 9.62 -13.84 3.46
C GLU A 76 8.10 -14.13 3.36
N SER A 77 7.23 -13.15 3.61
CA SER A 77 5.77 -13.32 3.57
C SER A 77 5.14 -13.04 2.20
N SER A 78 5.86 -12.37 1.30
CA SER A 78 5.48 -12.24 -0.10
C SER A 78 5.95 -13.47 -0.90
N LYS A 79 5.02 -14.21 -1.52
CA LYS A 79 5.39 -15.41 -2.28
C LYS A 79 6.07 -15.01 -3.58
N SER A 80 7.12 -15.74 -3.97
CA SER A 80 7.76 -15.63 -5.29
C SER A 80 6.72 -15.77 -6.40
N GLY A 81 6.29 -14.66 -6.99
CA GLY A 81 5.30 -14.61 -8.07
C GLY A 81 4.15 -13.63 -7.88
N ASP A 82 3.92 -13.16 -6.65
CA ASP A 82 2.84 -12.21 -6.33
C ASP A 82 2.97 -10.92 -7.16
N LYS A 83 1.84 -10.43 -7.68
CA LYS A 83 1.81 -9.21 -8.53
C LYS A 83 1.51 -7.94 -7.75
N MET A 84 0.76 -8.06 -6.66
CA MET A 84 0.32 -6.97 -5.81
C MET A 84 0.30 -7.42 -4.35
N PRO A 85 1.46 -7.65 -3.71
CA PRO A 85 1.48 -8.15 -2.34
C PRO A 85 0.96 -7.08 -1.36
N ILE A 86 -0.17 -7.40 -0.71
CA ILE A 86 -0.82 -6.56 0.30
C ILE A 86 -1.03 -7.41 1.55
N LEU A 87 -0.16 -7.20 2.53
CA LEU A 87 -0.01 -8.07 3.68
C LEU A 87 -0.79 -7.52 4.89
N THR A 88 -1.55 -8.38 5.55
CA THR A 88 -2.19 -8.08 6.84
C THR A 88 -1.27 -8.42 7.99
N SER A 89 -1.31 -7.62 9.05
CA SER A 89 -0.51 -7.81 10.28
C SER A 89 -0.91 -9.03 11.14
N LEU A 90 -2.01 -9.71 10.80
CA LEU A 90 -2.42 -10.94 11.50
C LEU A 90 -1.47 -12.08 11.14
N PHE A 91 -0.78 -12.64 12.14
CA PHE A 91 0.04 -13.83 11.97
C PHE A 91 -0.83 -15.09 11.73
N PRO A 92 -0.44 -15.98 10.80
CA PRO A 92 0.63 -15.81 9.82
C PRO A 92 0.22 -14.76 8.77
N GLU A 93 1.16 -13.88 8.41
CA GLU A 93 0.91 -12.82 7.42
C GLU A 93 0.37 -13.40 6.10
N GLN A 94 -0.71 -12.84 5.58
CA GLN A 94 -1.30 -13.29 4.32
C GLN A 94 -1.44 -12.16 3.31
N ASN A 95 -1.10 -12.46 2.07
CA ASN A 95 -1.40 -11.61 0.94
C ASN A 95 -2.90 -11.62 0.64
N THR A 96 -3.59 -10.56 1.03
CA THR A 96 -5.01 -10.35 0.77
C THR A 96 -5.34 -10.22 -0.72
N ALA A 97 -4.35 -9.82 -1.53
CA ALA A 97 -4.46 -9.64 -2.97
C ALA A 97 -3.82 -10.81 -3.78
N HIS A 98 -3.74 -12.01 -3.19
CA HIS A 98 -3.18 -13.21 -3.85
C HIS A 98 -3.87 -13.60 -5.17
N ASN A 99 -5.13 -13.19 -5.39
CA ASN A 99 -5.85 -13.45 -6.64
C ASN A 99 -5.57 -12.41 -7.75
N VAL A 100 -4.84 -11.33 -7.45
CA VAL A 100 -4.45 -10.32 -8.45
C VAL A 100 -3.41 -10.90 -9.38
N ASN A 101 -3.72 -10.93 -10.67
CA ASN A 101 -2.81 -11.38 -11.72
C ASN A 101 -2.32 -10.21 -12.57
N GLY A 102 -1.43 -10.48 -13.53
CA GLY A 102 -0.85 -9.43 -14.37
C GLY A 102 -1.87 -8.66 -15.21
N PHE A 103 -3.01 -9.27 -15.57
CA PHE A 103 -4.06 -8.59 -16.31
C PHE A 103 -4.87 -7.66 -15.40
N THR A 104 -5.35 -8.17 -14.26
CA THR A 104 -6.15 -7.36 -13.34
C THR A 104 -5.33 -6.25 -12.69
N LEU A 105 -4.04 -6.49 -12.41
CA LEU A 105 -3.12 -5.44 -11.94
C LEU A 105 -3.04 -4.27 -12.92
N LYS A 106 -2.97 -4.52 -14.23
CA LYS A 106 -2.93 -3.45 -15.25
C LYS A 106 -4.19 -2.59 -15.20
N ILE A 107 -5.36 -3.22 -15.02
CA ILE A 107 -6.63 -2.49 -14.90
C ILE A 107 -6.64 -1.69 -13.61
N ILE A 108 -6.35 -2.32 -12.46
CA ILE A 108 -6.28 -1.65 -11.15
C ILE A 108 -5.37 -0.44 -11.21
N PHE A 109 -4.16 -0.60 -11.75
CA PHE A 109 -3.18 0.47 -11.82
C PHE A 109 -3.62 1.62 -12.74
N ARG A 110 -4.29 1.30 -13.85
CA ARG A 110 -4.92 2.31 -14.72
C ARG A 110 -5.98 3.10 -13.95
N GLU A 111 -6.91 2.43 -13.28
CA GLU A 111 -8.00 3.11 -12.54
C GLU A 111 -7.46 3.97 -11.39
N ILE A 112 -6.41 3.52 -10.68
CA ILE A 112 -5.77 4.32 -9.62
C ILE A 112 -5.09 5.56 -10.21
N LYS A 113 -4.45 5.44 -11.39
CA LYS A 113 -3.85 6.60 -12.09
C LYS A 113 -4.91 7.61 -12.53
N GLU A 114 -6.00 7.14 -13.12
CA GLU A 114 -7.15 7.99 -13.47
C GLU A 114 -7.68 8.69 -12.22
N GLY A 115 -7.87 7.97 -11.11
CA GLY A 115 -8.24 8.54 -9.82
C GLY A 115 -7.29 9.67 -9.37
N CYS A 116 -5.97 9.50 -9.49
CA CYS A 116 -5.04 10.56 -9.14
C CYS A 116 -5.19 11.79 -10.05
N ILE A 117 -5.49 11.64 -11.33
CA ILE A 117 -5.73 12.78 -12.22
C ILE A 117 -6.91 13.64 -11.71
N TYR A 118 -7.93 13.03 -11.11
CA TYR A 118 -9.09 13.75 -10.55
C TYR A 118 -8.83 14.31 -9.16
N TYR A 119 -8.18 13.55 -8.26
CA TYR A 119 -8.04 13.92 -6.85
C TYR A 119 -6.72 14.64 -6.51
N CYS A 120 -5.67 14.49 -7.33
CA CYS A 120 -4.35 15.06 -7.06
C CYS A 120 -4.15 16.47 -7.63
N LYS A 121 -5.13 17.04 -8.35
CA LYS A 121 -5.05 18.36 -9.00
C LYS A 121 -5.54 19.54 -8.15
N ASN A 122 -6.05 19.29 -6.95
CA ASN A 122 -6.52 20.32 -6.02
C ASN A 122 -5.52 20.51 -4.87
#